data_AF-A0AAD4E2R4-F1
#
_entry.id   AF-A0AAD4E2R4-F1
#
_cell.length_a   1.000
_cell.length_b   1.000
_cell.length_c   1.000
_cell.angle_alpha   90.00
_cell.angle_beta   90.00
_cell.angle_gamma   90.00
#
_symmetry.space_group_name_H-M   'P 1'
#
loop_
_entity.id
_entity.type
_entity.pdbx_description
1 polymer ?
#
loop_
_entity_poly.entity_id
_entity_poly.type
_entity_poly.pdbx_seq_one_letter_code
_entity_poly.pdbx_strand_id
1 'polypeptide(L)'
;PLPWPPWDEEGDNDDDDGRERSPEDPFQNARELAQKVVQFDTEIVDATLDLDKLQQDPFSMYNPTNINTLKAELSQINFPDYFSTFTPRTRVVITYKPYPNSLSEILKKTPADVIEAYLVVRASLEYAPNLGRTTEAWKAVRTLQETLYGLKPGVFGERSQFCMTRVDVALGFGTGRYFVNQTFPGESREKAT
;
A
#
# COMPACT_ATOMS: atom_id res chain seq x y z
N PRO A 1 22.83 18.62 -1.59
CA PRO A 1 22.23 17.81 -0.51
C PRO A 1 21.43 18.72 0.42
N LEU A 2 20.10 18.64 0.35
CA LEU A 2 19.24 19.36 1.28
C LEU A 2 19.43 18.77 2.68
N PRO A 3 19.66 19.59 3.73
CA PRO A 3 19.86 19.08 5.07
C PRO A 3 18.52 18.63 5.65
N TRP A 4 18.52 17.45 6.28
CA TRP A 4 17.41 16.93 7.06
C TRP A 4 17.09 17.89 8.22
N PRO A 5 15.80 18.10 8.59
CA PRO A 5 15.44 19.06 9.63
C PRO A 5 15.86 18.54 11.02
N PRO A 6 16.25 19.43 11.95
CA PRO A 6 16.68 19.06 13.29
C PRO A 6 15.47 18.73 14.15
N TRP A 7 15.52 17.59 14.83
CA TRP A 7 14.60 17.25 15.91
C TRP A 7 15.07 18.03 17.15
N ASP A 8 14.35 19.11 17.45
CA ASP A 8 14.19 19.76 18.75
C ASP A 8 15.43 19.78 19.66
N GLU A 9 16.22 20.85 19.54
CA GLU A 9 16.87 21.44 20.71
C GLU A 9 16.17 22.77 21.01
N GLU A 10 15.76 22.88 22.25
CA GLU A 10 14.89 23.89 22.86
C GLU A 10 15.29 25.34 22.59
N GLY A 11 14.28 26.20 22.45
CA GLY A 11 14.45 27.64 22.43
C GLY A 11 13.10 28.35 22.37
N ASP A 12 12.46 28.47 23.52
CA ASP A 12 11.34 29.40 23.76
C ASP A 12 11.66 30.79 23.17
N ASN A 13 10.74 31.33 22.38
CA ASN A 13 10.38 32.74 22.41
C ASN A 13 9.03 32.95 21.72
N ASP A 14 8.15 33.57 22.50
CA ASP A 14 6.79 33.99 22.18
C ASP A 14 6.72 34.85 20.91
N ASP A 15 5.67 34.63 20.10
CA ASP A 15 4.86 35.72 19.56
C ASP A 15 3.46 35.20 19.17
N ASP A 16 2.49 36.02 19.56
CA ASP A 16 1.04 35.87 19.70
C ASP A 16 0.28 35.59 18.40
N ASP A 17 -0.55 34.52 18.37
CA ASP A 17 -1.69 34.33 17.45
C ASP A 17 -2.68 33.26 18.01
N GLY A 18 -3.33 33.57 19.13
CA GLY A 18 -4.77 33.32 19.38
C GLY A 18 -5.46 31.96 19.12
N ARG A 19 -4.77 30.81 19.08
CA ARG A 19 -5.42 29.49 19.18
C ARG A 19 -4.67 28.55 20.10
N GLU A 20 -4.89 28.68 21.41
CA GLU A 20 -4.54 27.64 22.38
C GLU A 20 -5.38 26.38 22.10
N ARG A 21 -4.86 25.49 21.27
CA ARG A 21 -5.09 24.06 21.50
C ARG A 21 -4.03 23.65 22.51
N SER A 22 -4.43 23.31 23.72
CA SER A 22 -3.55 22.57 24.64
C SER A 22 -2.88 21.42 23.86
N PRO A 23 -1.62 21.08 24.13
CA PRO A 23 -1.01 19.90 23.52
C PRO A 23 -1.78 18.68 24.04
N GLU A 24 -2.80 18.25 23.29
CA GLU A 24 -3.42 16.96 23.50
C GLU A 24 -2.30 15.91 23.43
N ASP A 25 -2.34 14.94 24.36
CA ASP A 25 -1.34 13.87 24.40
C ASP A 25 -1.16 13.29 22.99
N PRO A 26 0.06 13.35 22.40
CA PRO A 26 0.33 12.86 21.05
C PRO A 26 -0.16 11.43 20.83
N PHE A 27 -0.18 10.60 21.89
CA PHE A 27 -0.69 9.24 21.83
C PHE A 27 -2.21 9.15 21.73
N GLN A 28 -2.96 10.06 22.36
CA GLN A 28 -4.42 10.12 22.23
C GLN A 28 -4.80 10.56 20.82
N ASN A 29 -4.14 11.59 20.29
CA ASN A 29 -4.34 12.04 18.92
C ASN A 29 -4.03 10.92 17.91
N ALA A 30 -2.91 10.20 18.10
CA ALA A 30 -2.56 9.06 17.25
C ALA A 30 -3.61 7.93 17.31
N ARG A 31 -4.20 7.67 18.48
CA ARG A 31 -5.24 6.65 18.65
C ARG A 31 -6.55 7.03 17.95
N GLU A 32 -6.98 8.28 18.09
CA GLU A 32 -8.18 8.79 17.40
C GLU A 32 -7.97 8.80 15.89
N LEU A 33 -6.80 9.24 15.43
CA LEU A 33 -6.43 9.24 14.02
C LEU A 33 -6.40 7.81 13.46
N ALA A 34 -5.85 6.84 14.20
CA ALA A 34 -5.86 5.44 13.80
C ALA A 34 -7.29 4.87 13.66
N GLN A 35 -8.23 5.25 14.54
CA GLN A 35 -9.63 4.86 14.40
C GLN A 35 -10.27 5.43 13.14
N LYS A 36 -10.01 6.71 12.83
CA LYS A 36 -10.48 7.36 11.60
C LYS A 36 -9.89 6.70 10.36
N VAL A 37 -8.61 6.32 10.39
CA VAL A 37 -7.95 5.59 9.29
C VAL A 37 -8.61 4.24 9.04
N VAL A 38 -8.97 3.49 10.08
CA VAL A 38 -9.67 2.20 9.92
C VAL A 38 -11.08 2.42 9.36
N GLN A 39 -11.80 3.45 9.81
CA GLN A 39 -13.11 3.80 9.24
C GLN A 39 -12.99 4.16 7.76
N PHE A 40 -11.99 4.96 7.39
CA PHE A 40 -11.71 5.33 6.01
C PHE A 40 -11.36 4.11 5.13
N ASP A 41 -10.52 3.19 5.61
CA ASP A 41 -10.21 1.95 4.89
C ASP A 41 -11.46 1.07 4.73
N THR A 42 -12.33 1.03 5.74
CA THR A 42 -13.62 0.31 5.67
C THR A 42 -14.52 0.89 4.58
N GLU A 43 -14.65 2.22 4.48
CA GLU A 43 -15.43 2.86 3.42
C GLU A 43 -14.86 2.57 2.02
N ILE A 44 -13.53 2.55 1.88
CA ILE A 44 -12.87 2.16 0.63
C ILE A 44 -13.23 0.71 0.28
N VAL A 45 -13.13 -0.21 1.24
CA VAL A 45 -13.46 -1.64 1.04
C VAL A 45 -14.92 -1.81 0.64
N ASP A 46 -15.86 -1.11 1.29
CA ASP A 46 -17.28 -1.15 0.95
C ASP A 46 -17.58 -0.64 -0.47
N ALA A 47 -16.75 0.26 -0.99
CA ALA A 47 -16.84 0.74 -2.37
C ALA A 47 -16.23 -0.23 -3.40
N THR A 48 -15.46 -1.24 -2.97
CA THR A 48 -14.89 -2.24 -3.87
C THR A 48 -15.91 -3.30 -4.29
N LEU A 49 -15.62 -4.00 -5.39
CA LEU A 49 -16.41 -5.15 -5.81
C LEU A 49 -15.95 -6.41 -5.06
N ASP A 50 -16.92 -7.21 -4.62
CA ASP A 50 -16.67 -8.53 -4.05
C ASP A 50 -15.79 -9.41 -4.95
N LEU A 51 -14.85 -10.13 -4.34
CA LEU A 51 -13.84 -10.90 -5.05
C LEU A 51 -14.44 -12.01 -5.93
N ASP A 52 -15.51 -12.67 -5.49
CA ASP A 52 -16.12 -13.77 -6.24
C ASP A 52 -16.68 -13.24 -7.57
N LYS A 53 -17.30 -12.05 -7.53
CA LYS A 53 -17.81 -11.39 -8.74
C LYS A 53 -16.68 -10.94 -9.65
N LEU A 54 -15.60 -10.42 -9.07
CA LEU A 54 -14.42 -9.96 -9.83
C LEU A 54 -13.72 -11.10 -10.57
N GLN A 55 -13.70 -12.30 -10.00
CA GLN A 55 -13.04 -13.47 -10.62
C GLN A 55 -13.92 -14.22 -11.63
N GLN A 56 -15.24 -14.16 -11.50
CA GLN A 56 -16.16 -14.99 -12.29
C GLN A 56 -16.52 -14.42 -13.68
N ASP A 57 -16.42 -13.11 -13.88
CA ASP A 57 -16.84 -12.47 -15.14
C ASP A 57 -15.73 -11.59 -15.77
N PRO A 58 -14.80 -12.18 -16.54
CA PRO A 58 -13.72 -11.41 -17.16
C PRO A 58 -14.21 -10.41 -18.21
N PHE A 59 -15.42 -10.59 -18.77
CA PHE A 59 -15.93 -9.72 -19.82
C PHE A 59 -16.49 -8.42 -19.25
N SER A 60 -17.24 -8.47 -18.14
CA SER A 60 -17.75 -7.25 -17.50
C SER A 60 -16.66 -6.44 -16.79
N MET A 61 -15.53 -7.07 -16.44
CA MET A 61 -14.37 -6.38 -15.86
C MET A 61 -13.51 -5.64 -16.90
N TYR A 62 -13.64 -5.96 -18.19
CA TYR A 62 -12.87 -5.28 -19.24
C TYR A 62 -13.57 -3.99 -19.68
N ASN A 63 -13.24 -2.87 -19.03
CA ASN A 63 -13.79 -1.55 -19.37
C ASN A 63 -12.71 -0.56 -19.83
N PRO A 64 -12.38 -0.52 -21.13
CA PRO A 64 -11.43 0.44 -21.68
C PRO A 64 -11.96 1.87 -21.66
N THR A 65 -11.40 2.70 -20.79
CA THR A 65 -11.81 4.08 -20.53
C THR A 65 -10.72 5.08 -20.95
N ASN A 66 -11.14 6.26 -21.41
CA ASN A 66 -10.23 7.36 -21.70
C ASN A 66 -9.73 7.98 -20.39
N ILE A 67 -8.45 8.36 -20.32
CA ILE A 67 -7.86 8.98 -19.12
C ILE A 67 -8.63 10.23 -18.67
N ASN A 68 -9.17 11.02 -19.61
CA ASN A 68 -9.97 12.21 -19.28
C ASN A 68 -11.30 11.86 -18.60
N THR A 69 -11.91 10.73 -18.94
CA THR A 69 -13.12 10.25 -18.26
C THR A 69 -12.79 9.84 -16.83
N LEU A 70 -11.68 9.11 -16.63
CA LEU A 70 -11.22 8.74 -15.29
C LEU A 70 -10.91 9.99 -14.44
N LYS A 71 -10.28 11.01 -15.02
CA LYS A 71 -10.04 12.31 -14.36
C LYS A 71 -11.35 12.98 -13.93
N ALA A 72 -12.41 12.88 -14.73
CA ALA A 72 -13.70 13.45 -14.38
C ALA A 72 -14.38 12.68 -13.23
N GLU A 73 -14.25 11.36 -13.21
CA GLU A 73 -14.84 10.48 -12.18
C GLU A 73 -14.07 10.56 -10.84
N LEU A 74 -12.74 10.73 -10.87
CA LEU A 74 -11.88 10.82 -9.69
C LEU A 74 -10.93 12.03 -9.83
N SER A 75 -11.46 13.21 -9.49
CA SER A 75 -10.81 14.51 -9.76
C SER A 75 -9.71 14.89 -8.78
N GLN A 76 -9.61 14.18 -7.65
CA GLN A 76 -8.59 14.37 -6.62
C GLN A 76 -7.20 13.92 -7.08
N ILE A 77 -7.13 13.08 -8.13
CA ILE A 77 -5.88 12.58 -8.69
C ILE A 77 -5.67 13.15 -10.08
N ASN A 78 -4.52 13.78 -10.30
CA ASN A 78 -4.13 14.24 -11.63
C ASN A 78 -3.56 13.08 -12.46
N PHE A 79 -4.46 12.24 -12.98
CA PHE A 79 -4.10 11.08 -13.79
C PHE A 79 -3.29 11.40 -15.05
N PRO A 80 -3.57 12.47 -15.83
CA PRO A 80 -2.71 12.85 -16.95
C PRO A 80 -1.25 13.05 -16.55
N ASP A 81 -0.99 13.75 -15.45
CA ASP A 81 0.37 13.98 -14.96
C ASP A 81 0.98 12.70 -14.39
N TYR A 82 0.20 11.92 -13.63
CA TYR A 82 0.64 10.62 -13.11
C TYR A 82 1.07 9.68 -14.25
N PHE A 83 0.29 9.60 -15.32
CA PHE A 83 0.60 8.75 -16.47
C PHE A 83 1.59 9.37 -17.46
N SER A 84 2.02 10.62 -17.25
CA SER A 84 2.95 11.33 -18.14
C SER A 84 4.37 10.76 -18.18
N THR A 85 4.69 9.77 -17.35
CA THR A 85 5.99 9.09 -17.32
C THR A 85 5.93 7.68 -17.91
N PHE A 86 4.74 7.07 -18.05
CA PHE A 86 4.53 5.69 -18.53
C PHE A 86 4.27 5.67 -20.04
N THR A 87 4.59 4.64 -20.82
CA THR A 87 4.22 4.58 -22.27
C THR A 87 3.80 3.17 -22.68
N PRO A 88 2.77 2.97 -23.55
CA PRO A 88 1.94 3.98 -24.27
C PRO A 88 0.69 4.47 -23.49
N ARG A 89 0.20 5.70 -23.79
CA ARG A 89 -0.65 6.54 -22.91
C ARG A 89 -1.99 7.00 -23.50
N THR A 90 -2.93 6.13 -23.78
CA THR A 90 -4.22 6.61 -24.35
C THR A 90 -5.46 6.03 -23.71
N ARG A 91 -5.37 4.81 -23.17
CA ARG A 91 -6.50 4.12 -22.56
C ARG A 91 -6.05 3.37 -21.33
N VAL A 92 -6.93 3.34 -20.34
CA VAL A 92 -6.80 2.53 -19.14
C VAL A 92 -7.97 1.57 -19.08
N VAL A 93 -7.76 0.38 -18.54
CA VAL A 93 -8.85 -0.57 -18.30
C VAL A 93 -9.26 -0.41 -16.84
N ILE A 94 -10.52 -0.04 -16.60
CA ILE A 94 -11.08 0.09 -15.27
C ILE A 94 -11.80 -1.23 -14.93
N THR A 95 -11.26 -2.01 -14.00
CA THR A 95 -11.83 -3.31 -13.63
C THR A 95 -13.28 -3.16 -13.12
N TYR A 96 -13.51 -2.23 -12.20
CA TYR A 96 -14.83 -1.97 -11.64
C TYR A 96 -15.23 -0.50 -11.86
N LYS A 97 -16.10 -0.27 -12.86
CA LYS A 97 -16.52 1.09 -13.30
C LYS A 97 -17.06 2.02 -12.21
N PRO A 98 -17.86 1.56 -11.23
CA PRO A 98 -18.37 2.45 -10.18
C PRO A 98 -17.28 2.95 -9.22
N TYR A 99 -16.17 2.22 -9.07
CA TYR A 99 -15.17 2.49 -8.04
C TYR A 99 -14.55 3.90 -8.09
N PRO A 100 -14.12 4.45 -9.24
CA PRO A 100 -13.53 5.79 -9.27
C PRO A 100 -14.47 6.86 -8.74
N ASN A 101 -15.76 6.81 -9.09
CA ASN A 101 -16.74 7.76 -8.60
C ASN A 101 -17.03 7.57 -7.10
N SER A 102 -17.19 6.32 -6.64
CA SER A 102 -17.37 6.02 -5.22
C SER A 102 -16.18 6.51 -4.38
N LEU A 103 -14.96 6.25 -4.84
CA LEU A 103 -13.74 6.71 -4.20
C LEU A 103 -13.65 8.24 -4.18
N SER A 104 -14.06 8.91 -5.26
CA SER A 104 -14.12 10.37 -5.32
C SER A 104 -15.03 10.95 -4.24
N GLU A 105 -16.22 10.38 -4.05
CA GLU A 105 -17.13 10.81 -2.99
C GLU A 105 -16.56 10.55 -1.58
N ILE A 106 -15.92 9.40 -1.36
CA ILE A 106 -15.22 9.09 -0.10
C ILE A 106 -14.11 10.11 0.18
N LEU A 107 -13.26 10.41 -0.81
CA LEU A 107 -12.16 11.35 -0.66
C LEU A 107 -12.65 12.78 -0.41
N LYS A 108 -13.78 13.21 -0.98
CA LYS A 108 -14.34 14.56 -0.75
C LYS A 108 -14.74 14.80 0.69
N LYS A 109 -15.28 13.78 1.37
CA LYS A 109 -15.73 13.89 2.76
C LYS A 109 -14.64 13.55 3.80
N THR A 110 -13.52 12.99 3.37
CA THR A 110 -12.45 12.55 4.27
C THR A 110 -11.48 13.70 4.56
N PRO A 111 -11.17 14.00 5.83
CA PRO A 111 -10.16 14.99 6.20
C PRO A 111 -8.76 14.65 5.67
N ALA A 112 -7.98 15.68 5.33
CA ALA A 112 -6.66 15.51 4.71
C ALA A 112 -5.64 14.77 5.60
N ASP A 113 -5.68 15.03 6.91
CA ASP A 113 -4.85 14.35 7.92
C ASP A 113 -5.13 12.84 7.98
N VAL A 114 -6.40 12.43 7.81
CA VAL A 114 -6.79 11.02 7.75
C VAL A 114 -6.27 10.36 6.47
N ILE A 115 -6.37 11.05 5.32
CA ILE A 115 -5.84 10.54 4.04
C ILE A 115 -4.32 10.38 4.11
N GLU A 116 -3.62 11.37 4.65
CA GLU A 116 -2.17 11.32 4.83
C GLU A 116 -1.78 10.16 5.76
N ALA A 117 -2.42 10.05 6.93
CA ALA A 117 -2.18 8.97 7.88
C ALA A 117 -2.43 7.60 7.25
N TYR A 118 -3.50 7.45 6.45
CA TYR A 118 -3.77 6.23 5.69
C TYR A 118 -2.60 5.88 4.76
N LEU A 119 -2.14 6.83 3.94
CA LEU A 119 -1.02 6.61 3.02
C LEU A 119 0.27 6.23 3.75
N VAL A 120 0.56 6.88 4.89
CA VAL A 120 1.71 6.55 5.75
C VAL A 120 1.58 5.13 6.32
N VAL A 121 0.40 4.73 6.79
CA VAL A 121 0.13 3.38 7.28
C VAL A 121 0.30 2.36 6.16
N ARG A 122 -0.23 2.61 4.96
CA ARG A 122 -0.05 1.72 3.79
C ARG A 122 1.42 1.53 3.43
N ALA A 123 2.19 2.62 3.39
CA ALA A 123 3.63 2.56 3.14
C ALA A 123 4.36 1.80 4.26
N SER A 124 3.97 2.01 5.52
CA SER A 124 4.54 1.32 6.67
C SER A 124 4.29 -0.18 6.61
N LEU A 125 3.05 -0.61 6.31
CA LEU A 125 2.70 -2.03 6.15
C LEU A 125 3.54 -2.72 5.05
N GLU A 126 3.78 -2.03 3.94
CA GLU A 126 4.56 -2.56 2.81
C GLU A 126 6.06 -2.63 3.11
N TYR A 127 6.64 -1.56 3.66
CA TYR A 127 8.09 -1.39 3.73
C TYR A 127 8.70 -1.69 5.10
N ALA A 128 7.94 -1.64 6.20
CA ALA A 128 8.47 -1.96 7.53
C ALA A 128 9.10 -3.36 7.63
N PRO A 129 8.62 -4.41 6.95
CA PRO A 129 9.29 -5.72 6.94
C PRO A 129 10.75 -5.70 6.44
N ASN A 130 11.15 -4.67 5.69
CA ASN A 130 12.52 -4.49 5.20
C ASN A 130 13.46 -3.83 6.22
N LEU A 131 12.92 -3.29 7.31
CA LEU A 131 13.69 -2.65 8.37
C LEU A 131 14.31 -3.68 9.32
N GLY A 132 15.15 -3.19 10.24
CA GLY A 132 15.70 -4.00 11.33
C GLY A 132 14.61 -4.44 12.31
N ARG A 133 14.73 -5.67 12.84
CA ARG A 133 13.78 -6.27 13.78
C ARG A 133 13.59 -5.48 15.09
N THR A 134 14.53 -4.59 15.40
CA THR A 134 14.51 -3.74 16.59
C THR A 134 13.62 -2.50 16.41
N THR A 135 13.25 -2.14 15.19
CA THR A 135 12.44 -0.95 14.91
C THR A 135 10.98 -1.16 15.30
N GLU A 136 10.35 -0.11 15.83
CA GLU A 136 8.94 -0.15 16.25
C GLU A 136 7.99 -0.42 15.09
N ALA A 137 8.25 0.16 13.92
CA ALA A 137 7.48 -0.12 12.71
C ALA A 137 7.51 -1.60 12.32
N TRP A 138 8.70 -2.23 12.35
CA TRP A 138 8.82 -3.66 12.06
C TRP A 138 8.04 -4.51 13.06
N LYS A 139 8.15 -4.20 14.37
CA LYS A 139 7.43 -4.92 15.43
C LYS A 139 5.92 -4.77 15.28
N ALA A 140 5.42 -3.57 14.99
CA ALA A 140 3.99 -3.32 14.80
C ALA A 140 3.40 -4.14 13.65
N VAL A 141 4.05 -4.12 12.48
CA VAL A 141 3.62 -4.92 11.32
C VAL A 141 3.74 -6.41 11.62
N ARG A 142 4.79 -6.82 12.33
CA ARG A 142 4.97 -8.22 12.71
C ARG A 142 3.84 -8.71 13.62
N THR A 143 3.47 -7.95 14.64
CA THR A 143 2.37 -8.29 15.55
C THR A 143 1.05 -8.45 14.80
N LEU A 144 0.79 -7.57 13.82
CA LEU A 144 -0.39 -7.68 12.95
C LEU A 144 -0.36 -8.99 12.15
N GLN A 145 0.76 -9.33 11.52
CA GLN A 145 0.92 -10.58 10.76
C GLN A 145 0.78 -11.83 11.65
N GLU A 146 1.34 -11.80 12.86
CA GLU A 146 1.20 -12.91 13.82
C GLU A 146 -0.27 -13.15 14.16
N THR A 147 -1.05 -12.07 14.31
CA THR A 147 -2.48 -12.13 14.58
C THR A 147 -3.26 -12.65 13.37
N LEU A 148 -3.04 -12.08 12.18
CA LEU A 148 -3.79 -12.43 10.97
C LEU A 148 -3.53 -13.86 10.48
N TYR A 149 -2.30 -14.35 10.62
CA TYR A 149 -1.91 -15.68 10.15
C TYR A 149 -1.87 -16.74 11.26
N GLY A 150 -2.21 -16.37 12.50
CA GLY A 150 -2.16 -17.28 13.65
C GLY A 150 -0.75 -17.82 13.94
N LEU A 151 0.29 -17.01 13.71
CA LEU A 151 1.67 -17.42 13.98
C LEU A 151 1.95 -17.33 15.48
N LYS A 152 2.78 -18.25 15.98
CA LYS A 152 3.25 -18.19 17.37
C LYS A 152 4.06 -16.90 17.58
N PRO A 153 3.73 -16.08 18.60
CA PRO A 153 4.44 -14.83 18.87
C PRO A 153 5.94 -15.06 19.06
N GLY A 154 6.76 -14.20 18.44
CA GLY A 154 8.21 -14.22 18.59
C GLY A 154 8.94 -15.36 17.86
N VAL A 155 8.23 -16.16 17.04
CA VAL A 155 8.86 -17.14 16.15
C VAL A 155 9.26 -16.46 14.85
N PHE A 156 10.57 -16.39 14.59
CA PHE A 156 11.10 -15.78 13.37
C PHE A 156 11.42 -16.85 12.33
N GLY A 157 10.94 -16.63 11.10
CA GLY A 157 11.41 -17.40 9.95
C GLY A 157 12.91 -17.21 9.72
N GLU A 158 13.52 -18.20 9.06
CA GLU A 158 14.93 -18.14 8.72
C GLU A 158 15.21 -16.94 7.79
N ARG A 159 16.27 -16.17 8.09
CA ARG A 159 16.60 -14.98 7.30
C ARG A 159 16.97 -15.34 5.86
N SER A 160 17.58 -16.51 5.65
CA SER A 160 17.90 -17.03 4.32
C SER A 160 16.64 -17.21 3.48
N GLN A 161 15.57 -17.78 4.05
CA GLN A 161 14.28 -17.97 3.38
C GLN A 161 13.67 -16.63 2.98
N PHE A 162 13.67 -15.64 3.88
CA PHE A 162 13.21 -14.28 3.55
C PHE A 162 13.99 -13.70 2.36
N CYS A 163 15.32 -13.77 2.40
CA CYS A 163 16.17 -13.27 1.32
C CYS A 163 15.93 -14.00 0.00
N MET A 164 15.78 -15.33 0.06
CA MET A 164 15.48 -16.15 -1.12
C MET A 164 14.15 -15.75 -1.75
N THR A 165 13.09 -15.56 -0.95
CA THR A 165 11.80 -15.06 -1.45
C THR A 165 11.93 -13.68 -2.09
N ARG A 166 12.72 -12.76 -1.53
CA ARG A 166 12.93 -11.43 -2.13
C ARG A 166 13.62 -11.51 -3.49
N VAL A 167 14.64 -12.37 -3.61
CA VAL A 167 15.34 -12.59 -4.87
C VAL A 167 14.42 -13.26 -5.89
N ASP A 168 13.62 -14.24 -5.48
CA ASP A 168 12.68 -14.94 -6.36
C ASP A 168 11.56 -14.02 -6.88
N VAL A 169 10.98 -13.18 -6.02
CA VAL A 169 9.97 -12.19 -6.44
C VAL A 169 10.54 -11.18 -7.46
N ALA A 170 11.81 -10.77 -7.30
CA ALA A 170 12.43 -9.80 -8.18
C ALA A 170 13.00 -10.40 -9.47
N LEU A 171 13.55 -11.62 -9.40
CA LEU A 171 14.37 -12.22 -10.45
C LEU A 171 13.96 -13.67 -10.76
N GLY A 172 12.72 -14.08 -10.46
CA GLY A 172 12.26 -15.48 -10.53
C GLY A 172 12.53 -16.21 -11.85
N PHE A 173 12.37 -15.55 -13.00
CA PHE A 173 12.76 -16.14 -14.29
C PHE A 173 14.29 -16.31 -14.42
N GLY A 174 15.06 -15.34 -13.91
CA GLY A 174 16.52 -15.38 -13.93
C GLY A 174 17.09 -16.46 -13.01
N THR A 175 16.56 -16.60 -11.79
CA THR A 175 16.94 -17.67 -10.84
C THR A 175 16.42 -19.03 -11.31
N GLY A 176 15.19 -19.08 -11.84
CA GLY A 176 14.55 -20.29 -12.36
C GLY A 176 15.35 -20.97 -13.47
N ARG A 177 16.03 -20.20 -14.33
CA ARG A 177 16.94 -20.74 -15.35
C ARG A 177 18.02 -21.64 -14.73
N TYR A 178 18.68 -21.19 -13.66
CA TYR A 178 19.74 -21.97 -13.01
C TYR A 178 19.18 -23.20 -12.31
N PHE A 179 18.02 -23.03 -11.66
CA PHE A 179 17.31 -24.13 -11.01
C PHE A 179 17.00 -25.25 -12.02
N VAL A 180 16.27 -24.94 -13.10
CA VAL A 180 15.87 -25.92 -14.12
C VAL A 180 17.08 -26.61 -14.76
N ASN A 181 18.15 -25.85 -15.08
CA ASN A 181 19.36 -26.43 -15.66
C ASN A 181 20.06 -27.45 -14.75
N GLN A 182 19.93 -27.31 -13.43
CA GLN A 182 20.55 -28.21 -12.45
C GLN A 182 19.62 -29.36 -12.04
N THR A 183 18.32 -29.10 -11.91
CA THR A 183 17.37 -30.02 -11.25
C THR A 183 16.38 -30.70 -12.21
N PHE A 184 16.23 -30.19 -13.44
CA PHE A 184 15.32 -30.72 -14.45
C PHE A 184 16.08 -31.29 -15.66
N PRO A 185 16.73 -32.47 -15.54
CA PRO A 185 17.41 -33.11 -16.66
C PRO A 185 16.45 -33.84 -17.62
N GLY A 186 16.92 -33.99 -18.87
CA GLY A 186 16.41 -34.98 -19.83
C GLY A 186 15.02 -34.71 -20.41
N GLU A 187 14.25 -35.78 -20.59
CA GLU A 187 12.94 -35.82 -21.27
C GLU A 187 11.75 -35.46 -20.35
N SER A 188 12.00 -34.93 -19.14
CA SER A 188 10.93 -34.64 -18.16
C SER A 188 9.83 -33.74 -18.74
N ARG A 189 10.19 -32.86 -19.67
CA ARG A 189 9.24 -32.03 -20.41
C ARG A 189 8.37 -32.84 -21.37
N GLU A 190 8.96 -33.76 -22.13
CA GLU A 190 8.25 -34.58 -23.12
C GLU A 190 7.28 -35.57 -22.48
N LYS A 191 7.60 -36.08 -21.27
CA LYS A 191 6.71 -36.98 -20.53
C LYS A 191 5.53 -36.26 -19.86
N ALA A 192 5.60 -34.94 -19.71
CA ALA A 192 4.60 -34.13 -19.01
C ALA A 192 3.59 -33.45 -19.94
N THR A 193 3.83 -33.45 -21.25
CA THR A 193 2.97 -32.87 -22.30
C THR A 193 2.34 -33.94 -23.17
#